data_AF-A0A4Q0YBK0-F1
#
_entry.id   AF-A0A4Q0YBK0-F1
#
_cell.length_a   1.000
_cell.length_b   1.000
_cell.length_c   1.000
_cell.angle_alpha   90.00
_cell.angle_beta   90.00
_cell.angle_gamma   90.00
#
_symmetry.space_group_name_H-M   'P 1'
#
loop_
_entity.id
_entity.type
_entity.pdbx_description
1 polymer ?
#
loop_
_entity_poly.entity_id
_entity_poly.type
_entity_poly.pdbx_seq_one_letter_code
_entity_poly.pdbx_strand_id
1 'polypeptide(L)'
;MSHLALIFLLVVGAILILVLVAIAILISNGSKKSSSVTKKRTNSKTSFRVPMPKTYSLYVPPAIEKMGTSLLKEISRKIFDSYKTFNYKDKRVSELDAKEWHSWQVSILLAVFKRSEDILVYDQETLFHKFILDSDENDIKRLMTGIIKKYEAYVDFHAQKDDLCKHYIWSSREVSVIFYFLANYKDYAK
;
A
#
# COMPACT_ATOMS: atom_id res chain seq x y z
N MET A 1 -5.02 -18.23 -60.85
CA MET A 1 -4.74 -18.49 -59.42
C MET A 1 -4.97 -19.96 -59.15
N SER A 2 -4.01 -20.67 -58.56
CA SER A 2 -4.14 -22.11 -58.30
C SER A 2 -5.28 -22.36 -57.31
N HIS A 3 -6.00 -23.48 -57.45
CA HIS A 3 -7.07 -23.87 -56.52
C HIS A 3 -6.59 -23.84 -55.06
N LEU A 4 -5.31 -24.16 -54.83
CA LEU A 4 -4.66 -24.06 -53.52
C LEU A 4 -4.62 -22.62 -52.96
N ALA A 5 -4.35 -21.61 -53.79
CA ALA A 5 -4.35 -20.21 -53.37
C ALA A 5 -5.75 -19.73 -52.98
N LEU A 6 -6.78 -20.21 -53.68
CA LEU A 6 -8.17 -19.86 -53.40
C LEU A 6 -8.68 -20.54 -52.12
N ILE A 7 -8.28 -21.79 -51.87
CA ILE A 7 -8.53 -22.49 -50.60
C ILE A 7 -7.83 -21.79 -49.44
N PHE A 8 -6.56 -21.38 -49.61
CA PHE A 8 -5.81 -20.67 -48.58
C PHE A 8 -6.48 -19.34 -48.18
N LEU A 9 -6.93 -18.55 -49.16
CA LEU A 9 -7.68 -17.30 -48.91
C LEU A 9 -8.98 -17.54 -48.15
N LEU A 10 -9.73 -18.61 -48.46
CA LEU A 10 -10.95 -18.96 -47.75
C LEU A 10 -10.68 -19.38 -46.30
N VAL A 11 -9.61 -20.15 -46.06
CA VAL A 11 -9.22 -20.57 -44.70
C VAL A 11 -8.77 -19.38 -43.86
N VAL A 12 -7.94 -18.49 -44.42
CA VAL A 12 -7.48 -17.28 -43.72
C VAL A 12 -8.66 -16.34 -43.42
N GLY A 13 -9.60 -16.18 -44.36
CA GLY A 13 -10.83 -15.41 -44.16
C GLY A 13 -11.71 -15.98 -43.04
N ALA A 14 -11.88 -17.31 -42.99
CA ALA A 14 -12.65 -17.97 -41.94
C ALA A 14 -12.01 -17.79 -40.54
N ILE A 15 -10.68 -17.87 -40.45
CA ILE A 15 -9.95 -17.65 -39.19
C ILE A 15 -10.10 -16.20 -38.71
N LEU A 16 -9.99 -15.22 -39.61
CA LEU A 16 -10.18 -13.81 -39.27
C LEU A 16 -11.60 -13.54 -38.75
N ILE A 17 -12.63 -14.14 -39.36
CA ILE A 17 -14.02 -14.02 -38.90
C ILE A 17 -14.18 -14.62 -37.50
N LEU A 18 -13.60 -15.79 -37.22
CA LEU A 18 -13.64 -16.41 -35.89
C LEU A 18 -12.97 -15.54 -34.82
N VAL A 19 -11.83 -14.91 -35.14
CA VAL A 19 -11.14 -13.99 -34.23
C VAL A 19 -11.99 -12.75 -33.93
N LEU A 20 -12.65 -12.17 -34.94
CA LEU A 20 -13.55 -11.03 -34.75
C LEU A 20 -14.76 -11.38 -33.89
N VAL A 21 -15.35 -12.58 -34.07
CA VAL A 21 -16.44 -13.06 -33.22
C VAL A 21 -15.98 -13.28 -31.78
N ALA A 22 -14.79 -13.85 -31.56
CA ALA A 22 -14.23 -14.02 -30.22
C ALA A 22 -13.99 -12.67 -29.51
N ILE A 23 -13.46 -11.67 -30.22
CA ILE A 23 -13.30 -10.31 -29.71
C ILE A 23 -14.67 -9.68 -29.38
N ALA A 24 -15.67 -9.84 -30.25
CA ALA A 24 -17.02 -9.33 -30.02
C ALA A 24 -17.67 -9.95 -28.77
N ILE A 25 -17.48 -11.25 -28.53
CA ILE A 25 -17.97 -11.94 -27.32
C ILE A 25 -17.24 -11.42 -26.06
N LEU A 26 -15.92 -11.20 -26.14
CA LEU A 26 -15.14 -10.64 -25.03
C LEU A 26 -15.57 -9.20 -24.67
N ILE A 27 -15.90 -8.38 -25.68
CA ILE A 27 -16.42 -7.01 -25.45
C ILE A 27 -17.87 -7.05 -24.93
N SER A 28 -18.70 -7.97 -25.43
CA SER A 28 -20.11 -8.07 -25.04
C SER A 28 -20.32 -8.67 -23.65
N ASN A 29 -19.35 -9.41 -23.10
CA ASN A 29 -19.40 -9.91 -21.70
C ASN A 29 -18.91 -8.89 -20.65
N GLY A 30 -18.47 -7.69 -21.08
CA GLY A 30 -18.04 -6.60 -20.20
C GLY A 30 -19.16 -5.69 -19.69
N SER A 31 -20.41 -5.83 -20.16
CA SER A 31 -21.52 -4.97 -19.74
C SER A 31 -22.67 -5.75 -19.11
N LYS A 32 -22.45 -6.28 -17.89
CA LYS A 32 -23.58 -6.46 -16.98
C LYS A 32 -24.09 -5.07 -16.59
N LYS A 33 -25.13 -4.65 -17.29
CA LYS A 33 -25.99 -3.51 -16.94
C LYS A 33 -26.54 -3.78 -15.53
N SER A 34 -25.87 -3.22 -14.51
CA SER A 34 -26.41 -3.17 -13.16
C SER A 34 -27.60 -2.22 -13.22
N SER A 35 -28.78 -2.77 -12.96
CA SER A 35 -30.02 -2.02 -12.78
C SER A 35 -29.78 -0.88 -11.81
N SER A 36 -30.02 0.35 -12.26
CA SER A 36 -30.05 1.54 -11.41
C SER A 36 -31.19 1.41 -10.40
N VAL A 37 -30.92 0.76 -9.28
CA VAL A 37 -31.67 1.03 -8.06
C VAL A 37 -31.20 2.41 -7.63
N THR A 38 -32.02 3.42 -7.90
CA THR A 38 -31.92 4.73 -7.25
C THR A 38 -32.12 4.52 -5.76
N LYS A 39 -31.06 4.09 -5.07
CA LYS A 39 -30.94 4.27 -3.63
C LYS A 39 -30.84 5.77 -3.45
N LYS A 40 -31.96 6.38 -3.05
CA LYS A 40 -31.96 7.64 -2.32
C LYS A 40 -30.76 7.55 -1.37
N ARG A 41 -29.72 8.38 -1.59
CA ARG A 41 -28.70 8.65 -0.59
C ARG A 41 -29.44 9.34 0.54
N THR A 42 -30.04 8.56 1.43
CA THR A 42 -30.16 8.95 2.81
C THR A 42 -28.72 9.17 3.27
N ASN A 43 -28.33 10.45 3.34
CA ASN A 43 -27.20 10.88 4.14
C ASN A 43 -27.52 10.57 5.61
N SER A 44 -27.61 9.29 5.98
CA SER A 44 -27.33 8.92 7.36
C SER A 44 -25.83 9.09 7.49
N LYS A 45 -25.39 10.21 8.06
CA LYS A 45 -24.06 10.34 8.65
C LYS A 45 -24.00 9.39 9.85
N THR A 46 -24.05 8.08 9.62
CA THR A 46 -23.46 7.13 10.54
C THR A 46 -21.96 7.34 10.37
N SER A 47 -21.36 8.11 11.28
CA SER A 47 -19.91 8.25 11.33
C SER A 47 -19.32 6.88 11.59
N PHE A 48 -18.98 6.15 10.53
CA PHE A 48 -18.31 4.86 10.66
C PHE A 48 -16.89 5.15 11.14
N ARG A 49 -16.69 5.13 12.46
CA ARG A 49 -15.38 5.30 13.06
C ARG A 49 -14.57 4.04 12.79
N VAL A 50 -13.47 4.17 12.07
CA VAL A 50 -12.50 3.08 11.92
C VAL A 50 -11.72 2.97 13.23
N PRO A 51 -11.64 1.78 13.85
CA PRO A 51 -10.88 1.61 15.08
C PRO A 51 -9.39 1.82 14.83
N MET A 52 -8.65 2.19 15.89
CA MET A 52 -7.19 2.28 15.82
C MET A 52 -6.60 0.91 15.42
N PRO A 53 -5.58 0.88 14.54
CA PRO A 53 -4.86 -0.35 14.24
C PRO A 53 -4.30 -0.96 15.52
N LYS A 54 -4.51 -2.27 15.66
CA LYS A 54 -4.13 -3.02 16.85
C LYS A 54 -2.67 -3.45 16.75
N THR A 55 -1.90 -3.25 17.83
CA THR A 55 -0.47 -3.61 17.90
C THR A 55 -0.17 -4.74 18.87
N TYR A 56 -1.15 -5.23 19.63
CA TYR A 56 -0.93 -6.27 20.64
C TYR A 56 -0.52 -7.62 20.05
N SER A 57 -0.94 -7.93 18.82
CA SER A 57 -0.52 -9.13 18.07
C SER A 57 0.73 -8.91 17.22
N LEU A 58 1.28 -7.70 17.22
CA LEU A 58 2.36 -7.33 16.32
C LEU A 58 3.71 -7.82 16.86
N TYR A 59 4.24 -8.87 16.26
CA TYR A 59 5.57 -9.38 16.55
C TYR A 59 6.59 -8.70 15.65
N VAL A 60 7.62 -8.10 16.26
CA VAL A 60 8.80 -7.60 15.54
C VAL A 60 10.00 -8.48 15.86
N PRO A 61 11.06 -8.46 15.03
CA PRO A 61 12.24 -9.27 15.27
C PRO A 61 12.81 -9.14 16.68
N PRO A 62 13.25 -10.24 17.32
CA PRO A 62 13.76 -10.19 18.70
C PRO A 62 14.87 -9.15 18.93
N ALA A 63 15.71 -8.90 17.92
CA ALA A 63 16.75 -7.88 17.98
C ALA A 63 16.17 -6.45 18.08
N ILE A 64 15.02 -6.18 17.46
CA ILE A 64 14.29 -4.91 17.55
C ILE A 64 13.47 -4.87 18.84
N GLU A 65 12.81 -5.97 19.21
CA GLU A 65 12.03 -6.05 20.45
C GLU A 65 12.88 -5.81 21.70
N LYS A 66 14.15 -6.24 21.69
CA LYS A 66 15.12 -6.01 22.79
C LYS A 66 15.82 -4.65 22.72
N MET A 67 15.62 -3.88 21.65
CA MET A 67 16.28 -2.59 21.47
C MET A 67 15.79 -1.58 22.51
N GLY A 68 16.69 -0.83 23.14
CA GLY A 68 16.32 0.24 24.06
C GLY A 68 15.62 1.40 23.35
N THR A 69 14.75 2.14 24.04
CA THR A 69 13.97 3.26 23.47
C THR A 69 14.84 4.33 22.80
N SER A 70 15.98 4.70 23.41
CA SER A 70 16.89 5.72 22.85
C SER A 70 17.43 5.29 21.48
N LEU A 71 17.93 4.07 21.39
CA LEU A 71 18.45 3.50 20.14
C LEU A 71 17.35 3.34 19.09
N LEU A 72 16.15 2.90 19.51
CA LEU A 72 15.00 2.78 18.61
C LEU A 72 14.63 4.14 17.98
N LYS A 73 14.60 5.21 18.79
CA LYS A 73 14.34 6.58 18.33
C LYS A 73 15.45 7.12 17.43
N GLU A 74 16.70 6.84 17.76
CA GLU A 74 17.84 7.25 16.93
C GLU A 74 17.77 6.60 15.54
N ILE A 75 17.52 5.30 15.48
CA ILE A 75 17.44 4.58 14.21
C ILE A 75 16.18 4.99 13.44
N SER A 76 15.03 5.15 14.09
CA SER A 76 13.82 5.62 13.40
C SER A 76 14.00 7.01 12.80
N ARG A 77 14.73 7.92 13.47
CA ARG A 77 15.12 9.22 12.92
C ARG A 77 16.02 9.07 11.70
N LYS A 78 17.03 8.20 11.72
CA LYS A 78 17.88 7.94 10.53
C LYS A 78 17.06 7.40 9.35
N ILE A 79 16.10 6.50 9.60
CA ILE A 79 15.19 6.00 8.56
C ILE A 79 14.34 7.16 8.00
N PHE A 80 13.85 8.04 8.87
CA PHE A 80 13.09 9.22 8.45
C PHE A 80 13.93 10.23 7.65
N ASP A 81 15.20 10.43 8.00
CA ASP A 81 16.12 11.29 7.24
C ASP A 81 16.36 10.73 5.83
N SER A 82 16.53 9.41 5.68
CA SER A 82 16.56 8.77 4.37
C SER A 82 15.26 9.01 3.60
N TYR A 83 14.10 8.87 4.25
CA TYR A 83 12.79 9.13 3.62
C TYR A 83 12.68 10.55 3.07
N LYS A 84 13.10 11.55 3.84
CA LYS A 84 13.12 12.95 3.38
C LYS A 84 14.02 13.14 2.16
N THR A 85 15.18 12.49 2.17
CA THR A 85 16.17 12.59 1.07
C THR A 85 15.61 12.08 -0.26
N PHE A 86 14.74 11.07 -0.24
CA PHE A 86 14.09 10.56 -1.46
C PHE A 86 12.98 11.47 -2.02
N ASN A 87 12.58 12.50 -1.29
CA ASN A 87 11.63 13.54 -1.69
C ASN A 87 10.35 12.98 -2.37
N TYR A 88 9.70 12.01 -1.70
CA TYR A 88 8.53 11.33 -2.26
C TYR A 88 7.32 12.25 -2.52
N LYS A 89 7.28 13.43 -1.91
CA LYS A 89 6.17 14.38 -2.05
C LYS A 89 5.91 14.79 -3.51
N ASP A 90 6.98 14.92 -4.30
CA ASP A 90 6.96 15.47 -5.65
C ASP A 90 6.88 14.36 -6.73
N LYS A 91 6.93 13.08 -6.32
CA LYS A 91 6.85 11.95 -7.26
C LYS A 91 5.42 11.72 -7.72
N ARG A 92 5.21 11.08 -8.87
CA ARG A 92 3.86 10.63 -9.26
C ARG A 92 3.39 9.48 -8.35
N VAL A 93 2.08 9.34 -8.21
CA VAL A 93 1.46 8.27 -7.39
C VAL A 93 1.94 6.87 -7.78
N SER A 94 2.13 6.58 -9.07
CA SER A 94 2.65 5.29 -9.55
C SER A 94 4.11 5.04 -9.17
N GLU A 95 4.92 6.09 -9.03
CA GLU A 95 6.33 5.98 -8.61
C GLU A 95 6.45 5.63 -7.12
N LEU A 96 5.41 5.94 -6.33
CA LEU A 96 5.35 5.53 -4.93
C LEU A 96 5.15 4.02 -4.76
N ASP A 97 4.78 3.29 -5.82
CA ASP A 97 4.71 1.82 -5.78
C ASP A 97 6.07 1.14 -5.88
N ALA A 98 7.14 1.92 -6.13
CA ALA A 98 8.52 1.42 -6.15
C ALA A 98 8.88 0.72 -4.83
N LYS A 99 9.42 -0.50 -4.95
CA LYS A 99 9.84 -1.34 -3.83
C LYS A 99 11.27 -1.00 -3.43
N GLU A 100 11.40 -0.13 -2.43
CA GLU A 100 12.70 0.45 -2.03
C GLU A 100 13.01 0.24 -0.54
N TRP A 101 12.04 -0.16 0.27
CA TRP A 101 12.17 -0.17 1.73
C TRP A 101 12.22 -1.57 2.31
N HIS A 102 13.18 -1.81 3.19
CA HIS A 102 13.42 -3.14 3.74
C HIS A 102 12.45 -3.47 4.86
N SER A 103 12.09 -4.74 5.01
CA SER A 103 11.27 -5.19 6.15
C SER A 103 11.93 -4.88 7.48
N TRP A 104 13.28 -4.91 7.56
CA TRP A 104 14.00 -4.46 8.76
C TRP A 104 13.64 -3.02 9.17
N GLN A 105 13.58 -2.10 8.21
CA GLN A 105 13.22 -0.69 8.47
C GLN A 105 11.76 -0.57 8.89
N VAL A 106 10.86 -1.29 8.20
CA VAL A 106 9.43 -1.30 8.56
C VAL A 106 9.20 -1.90 9.94
N SER A 107 9.88 -2.98 10.31
CA SER A 107 9.84 -3.55 11.66
C SER A 107 10.23 -2.55 12.74
N ILE A 108 11.23 -1.69 12.49
CA ILE A 108 11.63 -0.62 13.42
C ILE A 108 10.51 0.41 13.59
N LEU A 109 9.90 0.87 12.48
CA LEU A 109 8.80 1.84 12.53
C LEU A 109 7.56 1.25 13.24
N LEU A 110 7.28 -0.02 13.01
CA LEU A 110 6.20 -0.73 13.70
C LEU A 110 6.49 -0.94 15.18
N ALA A 111 7.75 -1.15 15.57
CA ALA A 111 8.15 -1.20 16.97
C ALA A 111 7.97 0.15 17.68
N VAL A 112 8.23 1.26 16.99
CA VAL A 112 7.93 2.63 17.49
C VAL A 112 6.43 2.76 17.77
N PHE A 113 5.58 2.37 16.83
CA PHE A 113 4.13 2.40 17.03
C PHE A 113 3.69 1.50 18.19
N LYS A 114 4.18 0.25 18.22
CA LYS A 114 3.86 -0.73 19.27
C LYS A 114 4.16 -0.20 20.67
N ARG A 115 5.22 0.58 20.82
CA ARG A 115 5.66 1.16 22.10
C ARG A 115 5.05 2.53 22.41
N SER A 116 4.16 3.02 21.55
CA SER A 116 3.57 4.36 21.66
C SER A 116 4.61 5.49 21.72
N GLU A 117 5.74 5.31 21.03
CA GLU A 117 6.82 6.29 20.99
C GLU A 117 6.60 7.33 19.89
N ASP A 118 7.00 8.57 20.15
CA ASP A 118 6.83 9.68 19.22
C ASP A 118 7.90 9.71 18.13
N ILE A 119 7.44 9.96 16.90
CA ILE A 119 8.27 10.53 15.84
C ILE A 119 7.78 11.95 15.60
N LEU A 120 8.58 12.92 16.03
CA LEU A 120 8.28 14.32 15.74
C LEU A 120 8.53 14.58 14.26
N VAL A 121 7.45 14.84 13.53
CA VAL A 121 7.47 15.25 12.14
C VAL A 121 6.88 16.65 12.05
N TYR A 122 7.75 17.64 11.88
CA TYR A 122 7.36 19.02 11.61
C TYR A 122 7.06 19.20 10.13
N ASP A 123 6.23 20.19 9.79
CA ASP A 123 5.96 20.63 8.42
C ASP A 123 5.50 19.53 7.46
N GLN A 124 4.48 18.77 7.88
CA GLN A 124 3.95 17.60 7.15
C GLN A 124 3.59 17.91 5.69
N GLU A 125 3.06 19.09 5.39
CA GLU A 125 2.74 19.54 4.02
C GLU A 125 3.95 19.56 3.08
N THR A 126 5.15 19.77 3.63
CA THR A 126 6.39 19.84 2.86
C THR A 126 7.06 18.49 2.67
N LEU A 127 6.51 17.43 3.28
CA LEU A 127 7.14 16.11 3.41
C LEU A 127 6.33 14.98 2.78
N PHE A 128 5.01 15.06 2.85
CA PHE A 128 4.13 14.00 2.38
C PHE A 128 3.52 14.35 1.04
N HIS A 129 3.38 13.33 0.20
CA HIS A 129 2.67 13.48 -1.06
C HIS A 129 1.19 13.78 -0.78
N LYS A 130 0.60 14.62 -1.65
CA LYS A 130 -0.80 15.01 -1.64
C LYS A 130 -1.83 13.89 -1.41
N PHE A 131 -1.60 12.65 -1.87
CA PHE A 131 -2.57 11.57 -1.66
C PHE A 131 -2.76 11.24 -0.17
N ILE A 132 -1.72 11.45 0.65
CA ILE A 132 -1.77 11.28 2.10
C ILE A 132 -2.39 12.50 2.75
N LEU A 133 -1.98 13.70 2.32
CA LEU A 133 -2.49 14.96 2.86
C LEU A 133 -4.00 15.12 2.62
N ASP A 134 -4.50 14.60 1.50
CA ASP A 134 -5.92 14.61 1.14
C ASP A 134 -6.71 13.45 1.82
N SER A 135 -6.03 12.51 2.50
CA SER A 135 -6.67 11.37 3.17
C SER A 135 -7.24 11.77 4.53
N ASP A 136 -8.43 11.26 4.85
CA ASP A 136 -8.99 11.44 6.19
C ASP A 136 -8.40 10.46 7.21
N GLU A 137 -8.70 10.67 8.49
CA GLU A 137 -8.25 9.80 9.58
C GLU A 137 -8.64 8.32 9.37
N ASN A 138 -9.85 8.06 8.87
CA ASN A 138 -10.33 6.71 8.65
C ASN A 138 -9.57 6.03 7.51
N ASP A 139 -9.22 6.77 6.46
CA ASP A 139 -8.41 6.30 5.35
C ASP A 139 -7.01 5.91 5.84
N ILE A 140 -6.35 6.78 6.60
CA ILE A 140 -5.03 6.50 7.17
C ILE A 140 -5.08 5.28 8.10
N LYS A 141 -6.09 5.18 8.97
CA LYS A 141 -6.28 4.00 9.84
C LYS A 141 -6.49 2.70 9.05
N ARG A 142 -7.27 2.75 7.96
CA ARG A 142 -7.48 1.59 7.07
C ARG A 142 -6.19 1.17 6.38
N LEU A 143 -5.45 2.13 5.82
CA LEU A 143 -4.17 1.88 5.16
C LEU A 143 -3.17 1.28 6.14
N MET A 144 -3.03 1.86 7.34
CA MET A 144 -2.15 1.34 8.38
C MET A 144 -2.56 -0.06 8.84
N THR A 145 -3.86 -0.33 9.00
CA THR A 145 -4.35 -1.69 9.30
C THR A 145 -3.98 -2.69 8.19
N GLY A 146 -4.08 -2.27 6.92
CA GLY A 146 -3.65 -3.08 5.78
C GLY A 146 -2.16 -3.39 5.81
N ILE A 147 -1.33 -2.40 6.14
CA ILE A 147 0.12 -2.54 6.30
C ILE A 147 0.46 -3.53 7.40
N ILE A 148 -0.18 -3.45 8.57
CA ILE A 148 0.06 -4.40 9.68
C ILE A 148 -0.31 -5.82 9.27
N LYS A 149 -1.48 -6.03 8.66
CA LYS A 149 -1.89 -7.36 8.18
C LYS A 149 -0.92 -7.91 7.14
N LYS A 150 -0.44 -7.05 6.24
CA LYS A 150 0.55 -7.42 5.24
C LYS A 150 1.88 -7.80 5.89
N TYR A 151 2.30 -7.05 6.90
CA TYR A 151 3.52 -7.32 7.64
C TYR A 151 3.44 -8.69 8.32
N GLU A 152 2.34 -8.96 9.04
CA GLU A 152 2.08 -10.25 9.70
C GLU A 152 2.03 -11.42 8.70
N ALA A 153 1.58 -11.19 7.46
CA ALA A 153 1.45 -12.24 6.46
C ALA A 153 2.77 -12.58 5.73
N TYR A 154 3.67 -11.61 5.55
CA TYR A 154 4.83 -11.77 4.66
C TYR A 154 6.19 -11.60 5.34
N VAL A 155 6.24 -11.03 6.54
CA VAL A 155 7.50 -10.80 7.25
C VAL A 155 7.69 -11.86 8.33
N ASP A 156 8.72 -12.67 8.16
CA ASP A 156 9.16 -13.59 9.22
C ASP A 156 9.89 -12.81 10.32
N PHE A 157 9.24 -12.65 11.47
CA PHE A 157 9.83 -11.96 12.61
C PHE A 157 10.93 -12.77 13.31
N HIS A 158 11.16 -14.05 12.97
CA HIS A 158 12.32 -14.80 13.46
C HIS A 158 13.57 -14.59 12.60
N ALA A 159 13.42 -14.01 11.41
CA ALA A 159 14.51 -13.81 10.47
C ALA A 159 15.55 -12.78 10.96
N GLN A 160 16.79 -12.94 10.50
CA GLN A 160 17.87 -12.01 10.81
C GLN A 160 17.77 -10.74 9.97
N LYS A 161 18.51 -9.69 10.38
CA LYS A 161 18.53 -8.41 9.67
C LYS A 161 18.80 -8.57 8.17
N ASP A 162 19.76 -9.41 7.79
CA ASP A 162 20.18 -9.56 6.40
C ASP A 162 19.07 -10.16 5.53
N ASP A 163 18.29 -11.10 6.08
CA ASP A 163 17.14 -11.70 5.41
C ASP A 163 15.99 -10.69 5.28
N LEU A 164 15.73 -9.95 6.36
CA LEU A 164 14.73 -8.88 6.41
C LEU A 164 15.07 -7.69 5.50
N CYS A 165 16.33 -7.57 5.08
CA CYS A 165 16.75 -6.60 4.07
C CYS A 165 16.50 -7.05 2.63
N LYS A 166 16.21 -8.34 2.39
CA LYS A 166 16.18 -8.91 1.03
C LYS A 166 14.85 -9.51 0.63
N HIS A 167 14.13 -10.17 1.54
CA HIS A 167 12.98 -11.00 1.16
C HIS A 167 11.74 -10.18 0.79
N TYR A 168 11.22 -9.41 1.74
CA TYR A 168 10.03 -8.62 1.51
C TYR A 168 10.39 -7.13 1.50
N ILE A 169 10.15 -6.50 0.34
CA ILE A 169 10.45 -5.08 0.11
C ILE A 169 9.13 -4.30 0.03
N TRP A 170 9.09 -3.21 0.78
CA TRP A 170 7.94 -2.33 0.96
C TRP A 170 7.97 -1.19 -0.04
N SER A 171 6.79 -0.76 -0.46
CA SER A 171 6.70 0.38 -1.36
C SER A 171 6.86 1.70 -0.61
N SER A 172 7.35 2.71 -1.31
CA SER A 172 7.49 4.06 -0.75
C SER A 172 6.13 4.63 -0.34
N ARG A 173 5.03 4.25 -1.00
CA ARG A 173 3.65 4.54 -0.59
C ARG A 173 3.35 3.99 0.81
N GLU A 174 3.69 2.73 1.06
CA GLU A 174 3.44 2.08 2.35
C GLU A 174 4.23 2.75 3.46
N VAL A 175 5.52 3.04 3.22
CA VAL A 175 6.36 3.73 4.19
C VAL A 175 5.90 5.17 4.44
N SER A 176 5.43 5.87 3.41
CA SER A 176 4.86 7.22 3.56
C SER A 176 3.63 7.20 4.47
N VAL A 177 2.75 6.20 4.33
CA VAL A 177 1.59 6.01 5.22
C VAL A 177 2.03 5.75 6.66
N ILE A 178 3.04 4.89 6.88
CA ILE A 178 3.55 4.59 8.22
C ILE A 178 4.06 5.87 8.90
N PHE A 179 4.87 6.67 8.20
CA PHE A 179 5.39 7.91 8.77
C PHE A 179 4.29 8.93 9.06
N TYR A 180 3.34 9.11 8.14
CA TYR A 180 2.22 10.02 8.37
C TYR A 180 1.35 9.57 9.53
N PHE A 181 1.06 8.26 9.61
CA PHE A 181 0.34 7.70 10.75
C PHE A 181 1.10 7.92 12.06
N LEU A 182 2.40 7.63 12.11
CA LEU A 182 3.23 7.82 13.31
C LEU A 182 3.32 9.29 13.76
N ALA A 183 3.23 10.24 12.83
CA ALA A 183 3.21 11.67 13.15
C ALA A 183 1.89 12.13 13.81
N ASN A 184 0.78 11.42 13.58
CA ASN A 184 -0.57 11.90 13.92
C ASN A 184 -1.39 10.94 14.80
N TYR A 185 -0.94 9.69 15.02
CA TYR A 185 -1.80 8.67 15.64
C TYR A 185 -2.25 8.99 17.06
N LYS A 186 -1.53 9.84 17.79
CA LYS A 186 -1.94 10.29 19.12
C LYS A 186 -3.17 11.19 19.09
N ASP A 187 -3.37 11.94 18.00
CA ASP A 187 -4.59 12.73 17.81
C ASP A 187 -5.77 11.84 17.42
N TYR A 188 -5.51 10.74 16.71
CA TYR A 188 -6.52 9.76 16.32
C TYR A 188 -7.03 8.87 17.48
N ALA A 189 -6.33 8.91 18.62
CA ALA A 189 -6.65 8.14 19.82
C ALA A 189 -7.55 8.92 20.81
N LYS A 190 -7.82 10.20 20.53
CA LYS A 190 -8.74 11.06 21.30
C LYS A 190 -10.19 10.85 20.86
#